data_AF-A0A2D6N1U5-F1
#
_entry.id   AF-A0A2D6N1U5-F1
#
_cell.length_a   1.000
_cell.length_b   1.000
_cell.length_c   1.000
_cell.angle_alpha   90.00
_cell.angle_beta   90.00
_cell.angle_gamma   90.00
#
_symmetry.space_group_name_H-M   'P 1'
#
loop_
_entity.id
_entity.type
_entity.pdbx_description
1 polymer ?
#
loop_
_entity_poly.entity_id
_entity_poly.type
_entity_poly.pdbx_seq_one_letter_code
_entity_poly.pdbx_strand_id
1 'polypeptide(L)'
;HLFYGGNGEESTSWPGENTPEAYPYRSTGQVRLSRLGLATLREDGWTCLESADRELPAWAITTPIEHTDRATALTVNVGDVRQNRSWVEVEVLDATTLEPIEGYAREDCRDLCTDGWRQEVTWRGGSIRDFAGQQFRLKFWFYGRARLYAYGFDVV
;
A
#
# COMPACT_ATOMS: atom_id res chain seq x y z
N HIS A 1 -4.79 14.00 -4.94
CA HIS A 1 -6.07 14.22 -5.65
C HIS A 1 -5.82 14.12 -7.14
N LEU A 2 -6.59 13.28 -7.83
CA LEU A 2 -6.56 13.13 -9.28
C LEU A 2 -7.84 13.76 -9.85
N PHE A 3 -7.67 14.78 -10.67
CA PHE A 3 -8.76 15.34 -11.47
C PHE A 3 -8.81 14.57 -12.78
N TYR A 4 -9.97 14.05 -13.13
CA TYR A 4 -10.16 13.33 -14.38
C TYR A 4 -11.36 13.87 -15.14
N GLY A 5 -11.24 13.93 -16.46
CA GLY A 5 -12.27 14.40 -17.37
C GLY A 5 -12.60 13.31 -18.37
N GLY A 6 -13.89 13.05 -18.57
CA GLY A 6 -14.37 12.10 -19.56
C GLY A 6 -15.50 12.68 -20.38
N ASN A 7 -15.63 12.21 -21.61
CA ASN A 7 -16.85 12.39 -22.39
C ASN A 7 -17.80 11.24 -22.04
N GLY A 8 -19.11 11.50 -21.93
CA GLY A 8 -20.09 10.42 -21.87
C GLY A 8 -20.08 9.59 -23.18
N GLU A 9 -20.52 8.33 -23.12
CA GLU A 9 -20.61 7.42 -24.29
C GLU A 9 -21.43 7.96 -25.45
N GLU A 10 -22.26 8.99 -25.23
CA GLU A 10 -23.06 9.67 -26.24
C GLU A 10 -22.17 10.49 -27.19
N SER A 11 -21.47 9.78 -28.07
CA SER A 11 -20.92 10.31 -29.31
C SER A 11 -22.00 10.20 -30.38
N THR A 12 -22.73 11.28 -30.64
CA THR A 12 -23.55 11.37 -31.85
C THR A 12 -22.65 11.78 -33.02
N SER A 13 -21.79 10.87 -33.48
CA SER A 13 -20.99 11.09 -34.68
C SER A 13 -21.71 10.55 -35.92
N TRP A 14 -22.66 11.34 -36.46
CA TRP A 14 -23.19 11.27 -37.85
C TRP A 14 -23.86 9.92 -38.29
N PRO A 15 -24.84 9.88 -39.24
CA PRO A 15 -25.00 10.82 -40.33
C PRO A 15 -25.84 12.06 -40.03
N GLY A 16 -25.57 13.16 -40.73
CA GLY A 16 -26.02 14.52 -40.42
C GLY A 16 -27.44 14.83 -40.83
N GLU A 17 -28.27 13.80 -40.82
CA GLU A 17 -29.70 13.89 -41.04
C GLU A 17 -30.48 13.79 -39.71
N ASN A 18 -29.81 13.45 -38.60
CA ASN A 18 -30.40 13.41 -37.26
C ASN A 18 -30.10 14.68 -36.44
N THR A 19 -30.52 15.84 -36.93
CA THR A 19 -30.74 17.01 -36.07
C THR A 19 -32.18 16.95 -35.54
N PRO A 20 -32.42 16.71 -34.24
CA PRO A 20 -33.75 16.90 -33.68
C PRO A 20 -34.16 18.36 -33.89
N GLU A 21 -35.38 18.59 -34.38
CA GLU A 21 -35.92 19.91 -34.76
C GLU A 21 -35.83 20.96 -33.63
N ALA A 22 -35.68 20.50 -32.38
CA ALA A 22 -35.60 21.30 -31.17
C ALA A 22 -34.17 21.68 -30.70
N TYR A 23 -33.10 21.38 -31.45
CA TYR A 23 -31.73 21.71 -31.01
C TYR A 23 -31.42 23.21 -31.19
N PRO A 24 -31.14 23.98 -30.10
CA PRO A 24 -31.11 25.44 -30.14
C PRO A 24 -29.76 26.06 -30.58
N TYR A 25 -28.74 25.26 -30.92
CA TYR A 25 -27.39 25.74 -31.18
C TYR A 25 -27.06 25.74 -32.69
N ARG A 26 -26.68 26.91 -33.24
CA ARG A 26 -26.38 27.14 -34.68
C ARG A 26 -24.98 26.70 -35.15
N SER A 27 -24.30 25.83 -34.41
CA SER A 27 -22.94 25.38 -34.74
C SER A 27 -22.89 23.86 -34.76
N THR A 28 -22.44 23.28 -35.87
CA THR A 28 -22.09 21.86 -36.03
C THR A 28 -20.79 21.49 -35.29
N GLY A 29 -20.20 22.41 -34.52
CA GLY A 29 -19.11 22.09 -33.60
C GLY A 29 -19.63 21.25 -32.44
N GLN A 30 -19.08 20.05 -32.27
CA GLN A 30 -19.37 19.12 -31.18
C GLN A 30 -19.56 19.83 -29.83
N VAL A 31 -20.79 19.92 -29.33
CA VAL A 31 -21.02 20.29 -27.93
C VAL A 31 -20.89 19.01 -27.11
N ARG A 32 -19.69 18.76 -26.56
CA ARG A 32 -19.49 17.65 -25.62
C ARG A 32 -19.75 18.14 -24.21
N LEU A 33 -20.64 17.47 -23.48
CA LEU A 33 -20.71 17.61 -22.03
C LEU A 33 -19.46 16.95 -21.42
N SER A 34 -18.43 17.74 -21.15
CA SER A 34 -17.29 17.29 -20.36
C SER A 34 -17.73 17.10 -18.91
N ARG A 35 -17.58 15.88 -18.38
CA ARG A 35 -17.79 15.61 -16.95
C ARG A 35 -16.44 15.65 -16.25
N LEU A 36 -16.35 16.49 -15.22
CA LEU A 36 -15.18 16.56 -14.36
C LEU A 36 -15.47 15.74 -13.09
N GLY A 37 -14.58 14.78 -12.80
CA GLY A 37 -14.59 13.99 -11.59
C GLY A 37 -13.36 14.29 -10.74
N LEU A 38 -13.53 14.22 -9.42
CA LEU A 38 -12.44 14.26 -8.46
C LEU A 38 -12.31 12.87 -7.85
N ALA A 39 -11.14 12.25 -8.01
CA ALA A 39 -10.77 11.04 -7.29
C ALA A 39 -9.74 11.38 -6.21
N THR A 40 -9.99 10.95 -4.98
CA THR A 40 -9.01 10.99 -3.90
C THR A 40 -8.39 9.60 -3.77
N LEU A 41 -7.14 9.48 -4.20
CA LEU A 41 -6.36 8.26 -4.09
C LEU A 41 -5.58 8.31 -2.77
N ARG A 42 -5.57 7.18 -2.06
CA ARG A 42 -4.76 7.02 -0.86
C ARG A 42 -3.29 6.84 -1.25
N GLU A 43 -2.38 7.37 -0.45
CA GLU A 43 -0.94 7.11 -0.59
C GLU A 43 -0.67 5.60 -0.44
N ASP A 44 0.15 5.04 -1.33
CA ASP A 44 0.48 3.61 -1.47
C ASP A 44 -0.68 2.62 -1.68
N GLY A 45 -1.90 3.08 -2.00
CA GLY A 45 -3.07 2.21 -2.19
C GLY A 45 -3.14 1.46 -3.52
N TRP A 46 -2.06 1.44 -4.31
CA TRP A 46 -2.07 0.91 -5.68
C TRP A 46 -1.90 -0.61 -5.72
N THR A 47 -1.24 -1.17 -4.71
CA THR A 47 -0.96 -2.61 -4.61
C THR A 47 -1.03 -3.02 -3.14
N CYS A 48 -1.31 -4.29 -2.88
CA CYS A 48 -1.19 -4.84 -1.53
C CYS A 48 -0.76 -6.29 -1.55
N LEU A 49 -0.04 -6.69 -0.51
CA LEU A 49 0.21 -8.09 -0.16
C LEU A 49 -0.79 -8.51 0.91
N GLU A 50 -1.46 -9.64 0.70
CA GLU A 50 -2.38 -10.27 1.65
C GLU A 50 -2.30 -11.80 1.50
N SER A 51 -2.75 -12.53 2.53
CA SER A 51 -2.91 -13.99 2.42
C SER A 51 -4.03 -14.33 1.41
N ALA A 52 -3.81 -15.35 0.58
CA ALA A 52 -4.74 -15.73 -0.47
C ALA A 52 -6.07 -16.27 0.09
N ASP A 53 -6.02 -17.07 1.16
CA ASP A 53 -7.20 -17.62 1.84
C ASP A 53 -7.74 -16.70 2.94
N ARG A 54 -6.90 -15.78 3.43
CA ARG A 54 -7.18 -14.87 4.55
C ARG A 54 -7.53 -15.58 5.86
N GLU A 55 -7.08 -16.82 6.01
CA GLU A 55 -7.29 -17.65 7.19
C GLU A 55 -5.97 -18.22 7.71
N LEU A 56 -5.14 -18.77 6.83
CA LEU A 56 -3.84 -19.31 7.21
C LEU A 56 -2.80 -18.20 7.30
N PRO A 57 -1.85 -18.32 8.25
CA PRO A 57 -0.68 -17.44 8.29
C PRO A 57 0.10 -17.54 6.97
N ALA A 58 0.34 -16.40 6.34
CA ALA A 58 1.18 -16.27 5.17
C ALA A 58 2.43 -15.46 5.51
N TRP A 59 3.45 -15.53 4.67
CA TRP A 59 4.65 -14.72 4.85
C TRP A 59 5.26 -14.30 3.52
N ALA A 60 6.02 -13.20 3.55
CA ALA A 60 6.81 -12.71 2.44
C ALA A 60 8.18 -12.25 2.94
N ILE A 61 9.25 -12.55 2.20
CA ILE A 61 10.62 -12.16 2.53
C ILE A 61 11.12 -11.15 1.50
N THR A 62 11.80 -10.10 1.95
CA THR A 62 12.41 -9.12 1.06
C THR A 62 13.70 -9.64 0.43
N THR A 63 14.13 -8.98 -0.65
CA THR A 63 15.54 -9.01 -1.05
C THR A 63 16.42 -8.43 0.07
N PRO A 64 17.74 -8.68 0.09
CA PRO A 64 18.63 -8.03 1.04
C PRO A 64 18.45 -6.51 0.99
N ILE A 65 18.32 -5.92 2.17
CA ILE A 65 18.20 -4.48 2.37
C ILE A 65 19.47 -4.03 3.07
N GLU A 66 20.05 -2.95 2.57
CA GLU A 66 21.12 -2.23 3.24
C GLU A 66 20.56 -0.89 3.70
N HIS A 67 20.59 -0.67 5.01
CA HIS A 67 20.10 0.56 5.61
C HIS A 67 21.25 1.25 6.34
N THR A 68 21.53 2.51 6.00
CA THR A 68 22.71 3.22 6.55
C THR A 68 22.34 4.27 7.60
N ASP A 69 21.08 4.72 7.62
CA ASP A 69 20.64 5.81 8.49
C ASP A 69 20.20 5.29 9.86
N ARG A 70 20.74 5.87 10.95
CA ARG A 70 20.37 5.53 12.33
C ARG A 70 19.23 6.39 12.86
N ALA A 71 18.84 7.45 12.17
CA ALA A 71 17.77 8.35 12.60
C ALA A 71 16.38 7.85 12.18
N THR A 72 16.30 6.96 11.19
CA THR A 72 15.04 6.45 10.63
C THR A 72 14.56 5.20 11.35
N ALA A 73 13.23 5.03 11.44
CA ALA A 73 12.59 3.82 11.94
C ALA A 73 11.93 3.07 10.78
N LEU A 74 11.72 1.76 10.96
CA LEU A 74 10.97 0.96 9.99
C LEU A 74 9.49 1.31 10.15
N THR A 75 8.90 1.85 9.10
CA THR A 75 7.48 2.19 9.05
C THR A 75 6.77 1.31 8.04
N VAL A 76 5.54 0.93 8.34
CA VAL A 76 4.70 0.13 7.45
C VAL A 76 3.34 0.76 7.26
N ASN A 77 2.79 0.59 6.06
CA ASN A 77 1.43 0.95 5.72
C ASN A 77 0.59 -0.33 5.71
N VAL A 78 -0.26 -0.47 6.72
CA VAL A 78 -1.10 -1.66 6.93
C VAL A 78 -2.58 -1.30 6.99
N GLY A 79 -3.41 -2.22 6.53
CA GLY A 79 -4.87 -2.08 6.61
C GLY A 79 -5.58 -3.41 6.83
N ASP A 80 -6.86 -3.33 7.18
CA ASP A 80 -7.68 -4.46 7.58
C ASP A 80 -7.07 -5.26 8.76
N VAL A 81 -6.30 -4.58 9.63
CA VAL A 81 -5.71 -5.15 10.85
C VAL A 81 -6.58 -4.85 12.06
N ARG A 82 -6.72 -5.84 12.92
CA ARG A 82 -7.50 -5.81 14.15
C ARG A 82 -6.95 -6.80 15.17
N GLN A 83 -6.75 -6.32 16.40
CA GLN A 83 -6.25 -7.12 17.51
C GLN A 83 -7.04 -8.44 17.66
N ASN A 84 -6.33 -9.55 17.86
CA ASN A 84 -6.86 -10.91 18.00
C ASN A 84 -7.63 -11.45 16.77
N ARG A 85 -7.50 -10.83 15.59
CA ARG A 85 -8.19 -11.28 14.38
C ARG A 85 -7.34 -11.20 13.12
N SER A 86 -6.68 -10.07 12.90
CA SER A 86 -5.79 -9.84 11.76
C SER A 86 -4.67 -8.90 12.17
N TRP A 87 -3.43 -9.29 11.97
CA TRP A 87 -2.31 -8.42 12.30
C TRP A 87 -1.12 -8.76 11.40
N VAL A 88 -0.14 -7.87 11.43
CA VAL A 88 1.15 -8.08 10.77
C VAL A 88 2.22 -8.15 11.84
N GLU A 89 3.14 -9.11 11.68
CA GLU A 89 4.39 -9.18 12.43
C GLU A 89 5.54 -9.07 11.43
N VAL A 90 6.67 -8.56 11.91
CA VAL A 90 7.87 -8.43 11.11
C VAL A 90 9.02 -9.09 11.84
N GLU A 91 9.82 -9.83 11.12
CA GLU A 91 10.99 -10.52 11.64
C GLU A 91 12.22 -10.09 10.84
N VAL A 92 13.33 -9.85 11.54
CA VAL A 92 14.62 -9.52 10.90
C VAL A 92 15.42 -10.80 10.74
N LEU A 93 15.82 -11.08 9.50
CA LEU A 93 16.64 -12.22 9.15
C LEU A 93 18.06 -11.77 8.76
N ASP A 94 19.04 -12.63 9.04
CA ASP A 94 20.38 -12.49 8.48
C ASP A 94 20.33 -12.54 6.94
N ALA A 95 21.07 -11.66 6.27
CA ALA A 95 21.03 -11.54 4.82
C ALA A 95 21.52 -12.79 4.08
N THR A 96 22.40 -13.58 4.71
CA THR A 96 23.07 -14.75 4.14
C THR A 96 22.41 -16.05 4.60
N THR A 97 22.22 -16.23 5.92
CA THR A 97 21.72 -17.50 6.47
C THR A 97 20.20 -17.61 6.42
N LEU A 98 19.47 -16.50 6.26
CA LEU A 98 18.01 -16.43 6.38
C LEU A 98 17.50 -16.85 7.77
N GLU A 99 18.36 -16.88 8.77
CA GLU A 99 17.99 -17.21 10.13
C GLU A 99 17.49 -15.95 10.87
N PRO A 100 16.46 -16.08 11.72
CA PRO A 100 16.01 -14.99 12.58
C PRO A 100 17.10 -14.51 13.52
N ILE A 101 17.20 -13.19 13.67
CA ILE A 101 18.14 -12.57 14.62
C ILE A 101 17.47 -12.51 15.99
N GLU A 102 18.15 -13.00 17.03
CA GLU A 102 17.64 -13.03 18.39
C GLU A 102 17.26 -11.62 18.88
N GLY A 103 16.09 -11.47 19.51
CA GLY A 103 15.54 -10.17 19.91
C GLY A 103 14.79 -9.42 18.80
N TYR A 104 14.91 -9.89 17.55
CA TYR A 104 14.22 -9.37 16.35
C TYR A 104 13.45 -10.45 15.60
N ALA A 105 13.30 -11.62 16.25
CA ALA A 105 12.48 -12.71 15.76
C ALA A 105 11.00 -12.30 15.78
N ARG A 106 10.18 -13.10 15.10
CA ARG A 106 8.73 -12.91 15.06
C ARG A 106 8.11 -12.76 16.46
N GLU A 107 8.50 -13.61 17.42
CA GLU A 107 7.94 -13.61 18.77
C GLU A 107 8.32 -12.37 19.60
N ASP A 108 9.38 -11.67 19.18
CA ASP A 108 9.83 -10.43 19.79
C ASP A 108 9.22 -9.19 19.12
N CYS A 109 8.57 -9.34 17.97
CA CYS A 109 7.89 -8.25 17.28
C CYS A 109 6.64 -7.81 18.04
N ARG A 110 6.37 -6.50 18.06
CA ARG A 110 5.10 -5.97 18.52
C ARG A 110 4.05 -6.09 17.41
N ASP A 111 2.89 -6.68 17.73
CA ASP A 111 1.79 -6.87 16.77
C ASP A 111 1.28 -5.54 16.19
N LEU A 112 1.27 -5.45 14.86
CA LEU A 112 0.67 -4.35 14.13
C LEU A 112 -0.82 -4.63 13.92
N CYS A 113 -1.62 -4.19 14.88
CA CYS A 113 -3.05 -4.47 14.97
C CYS A 113 -3.95 -3.22 14.78
N THR A 114 -3.36 -2.09 14.39
CA THR A 114 -4.07 -0.83 14.14
C THR A 114 -3.81 -0.38 12.71
N ASP A 115 -4.89 -0.13 11.96
CA ASP A 115 -4.81 0.42 10.61
C ASP A 115 -4.06 1.75 10.65
N GLY A 116 -3.16 1.97 9.70
CA GLY A 116 -2.54 3.28 9.60
C GLY A 116 -1.42 3.38 8.59
N TRP A 117 -1.14 4.65 8.34
CA TRP A 117 -0.03 5.13 7.55
C TRP A 117 1.18 5.32 8.47
N ARG A 118 2.34 4.77 8.07
CA ARG A 118 3.60 4.85 8.81
C ARG A 118 3.54 4.31 10.25
N GLN A 119 2.99 3.11 10.42
CA GLN A 119 3.06 2.42 11.70
C GLN A 119 4.50 1.99 11.97
N GLU A 120 5.06 2.41 13.10
CA GLU A 120 6.41 2.04 13.51
C GLU A 120 6.46 0.56 13.90
N VAL A 121 7.45 -0.15 13.36
CA VAL A 121 7.75 -1.53 13.72
C VAL A 121 8.83 -1.55 14.79
N THR A 122 8.51 -2.16 15.93
CA THR A 122 9.41 -2.27 17.07
C THR A 122 9.49 -3.71 17.55
N TRP A 123 10.65 -4.12 18.03
CA TRP A 123 10.88 -5.44 18.63
C TRP A 123 11.28 -5.29 20.09
N ARG A 124 11.20 -6.37 20.85
CA ARG A 124 11.71 -6.41 22.22
C ARG A 124 13.22 -6.13 22.28
N GLY A 125 13.98 -6.62 21.29
CA GLY A 125 15.43 -6.42 21.19
C GLY A 125 15.84 -4.99 20.82
N GLY A 126 14.93 -4.16 20.33
CA GLY A 126 15.22 -2.79 19.93
C GLY A 126 14.46 -2.34 18.68
N SER A 127 15.17 -1.65 17.80
CA SER A 127 14.59 -1.07 16.56
C SER A 127 15.48 -1.37 15.37
N ILE A 128 14.99 -1.06 14.16
CA ILE A 128 15.77 -1.29 12.94
C ILE A 128 17.08 -0.48 12.90
N ARG A 129 17.19 0.57 13.72
CA ARG A 129 18.36 1.45 13.84
C ARG A 129 19.63 0.69 14.24
N ASP A 130 19.47 -0.41 14.95
CA ASP A 130 20.57 -1.27 15.42
C ASP A 130 21.24 -2.04 14.26
N PHE A 131 20.56 -2.15 13.12
CA PHE A 131 21.08 -2.76 11.89
C PHE A 131 21.69 -1.76 10.89
N ALA A 132 21.87 -0.50 11.29
CA ALA A 132 22.46 0.50 10.40
C ALA A 132 23.91 0.14 10.00
N GLY A 133 24.15 0.05 8.70
CA GLY A 133 25.41 -0.37 8.08
C GLY A 133 25.54 -1.89 7.88
N GLN A 134 24.47 -2.65 8.13
CA GLN A 134 24.43 -4.10 7.91
C GLN A 134 23.42 -4.45 6.82
N GLN A 135 23.64 -5.58 6.14
CA GLN A 135 22.65 -6.16 5.27
C GLN A 135 21.75 -7.11 6.07
N PHE A 136 20.45 -6.96 5.92
CA PHE A 136 19.45 -7.82 6.54
C PHE A 136 18.29 -8.05 5.57
N ARG A 137 17.39 -8.95 5.93
CA ARG A 137 16.11 -9.13 5.22
C ARG A 137 14.97 -9.00 6.21
N LEU A 138 13.83 -8.54 5.71
CA LEU A 138 12.60 -8.48 6.48
C LEU A 138 11.69 -9.61 6.04
N LYS A 139 11.14 -10.35 7.00
CA LYS A 139 10.08 -11.32 6.80
C LYS A 139 8.80 -10.78 7.41
N PHE A 140 7.84 -10.50 6.56
CA PHE A 140 6.51 -10.06 6.96
C PHE A 140 5.62 -11.28 7.12
N TRP A 141 4.96 -11.38 8.26
CA TRP A 141 3.97 -12.40 8.57
C TRP A 141 2.58 -11.78 8.56
N PHE A 142 1.64 -12.44 7.89
CA PHE A 142 0.28 -11.98 7.69
C PHE A 142 -0.68 -12.93 8.37
N TYR A 143 -1.55 -12.40 9.22
CA TYR A 143 -2.59 -13.16 9.89
C TYR A 143 -3.98 -12.66 9.50
N GLY A 144 -4.88 -13.60 9.19
CA GLY A 144 -6.25 -13.30 8.81
C GLY A 144 -6.32 -12.42 7.54
N ARG A 145 -7.06 -11.31 7.63
CA ARG A 145 -7.30 -10.37 6.53
C ARG A 145 -6.30 -9.20 6.45
N ALA A 146 -5.19 -9.28 7.19
CA ALA A 146 -4.21 -8.21 7.22
C ALA A 146 -3.62 -7.92 5.83
N ARG A 147 -3.45 -6.63 5.52
CA ARG A 147 -2.89 -6.13 4.26
C ARG A 147 -1.66 -5.29 4.53
N LEU A 148 -0.61 -5.51 3.74
CA LEU A 148 0.55 -4.63 3.67
C LEU A 148 0.55 -3.92 2.32
N TYR A 149 0.49 -2.60 2.35
CA TYR A 149 0.53 -1.76 1.16
C TYR A 149 1.96 -1.37 0.80
N ALA A 150 2.74 -0.94 1.81
CA ALA A 150 4.13 -0.52 1.66
C ALA A 150 4.91 -0.64 2.97
N TYR A 151 6.23 -0.65 2.86
CA TYR A 151 7.15 -0.45 3.98
C TYR A 151 8.23 0.55 3.58
N GLY A 152 8.78 1.27 4.55
CA GLY A 152 9.75 2.32 4.32
C GLY A 152 10.60 2.61 5.57
N PHE A 153 11.54 3.54 5.40
CA PHE A 153 12.39 4.03 6.47
C PHE A 153 12.15 5.53 6.61
N ASP A 154 11.42 5.93 7.63
CA ASP A 154 11.02 7.32 7.86
C ASP A 154 11.62 7.86 9.16
N VAL A 155 11.79 9.18 9.24
CA VAL A 155 12.11 9.86 10.51
C VAL A 155 10.81 9.94 11.32
N VAL A 156 10.78 9.25 12.47
CA VAL A 156 9.65 9.17 13.41
C VAL A 156 9.90 10.05 14.62
#